data_AF-A0A6C0DMF3-F1
#
_entry.id   AF-A0A6C0DMF3-F1
#
_cell.length_a   1.000
_cell.length_b   1.000
_cell.length_c   1.000
_cell.angle_alpha   90.00
_cell.angle_beta   90.00
_cell.angle_gamma   90.00
#
_symmetry.space_group_name_H-M   'P 1'
#
loop_
_entity.id
_entity.type
_entity.pdbx_description
1 polymer ?
#
loop_
_entity_poly.entity_id
_entity_poly.type
_entity_poly.pdbx_seq_one_letter_code
_entity_poly.pdbx_strand_id
1 'polypeptide(L)'
;MFSFLKYFDNNIKNNYEGLTDASGNTNSTKTDISGNVAIKKTEDSKKDDSKKDDSKKDDSKKTSDSINELGKAIFNKSTIILVILFLAIYFIVYFILGFFLNKGGESTNFQTKVSRTFDIFILVAVLIVIGLFTYSYSDKEKEEVFKDLLNNTKEFIDKPSSIFVTGFIIIALYVILFLFRIPMSRETKPFFVYFIESLAWIIFLIIAFVDFFKYVLGISITDMLSKLMNPKKDKKKDKKEDKKEETPAPKPIDTNEVFNISNNLYTYEDAQAICGSYGAKLATYDQIENSYKNGAEWCNYGWSDGQMAFFPTQKATWTELQKFPKHKNDCGRPGVNGGYIHNPNVKFGVNCYGKKPKASPQDLSKLNNQGKSLFPKSETDVKLDKKVEFWKQNGDKMLKLNSFNNVKWSEF
;
A
#
# COMPACT_ATOMS: atom_id res chain seq x y z
N MET A 1 4.60 -16.43 8.93
CA MET A 1 5.50 -16.11 7.80
C MET A 1 6.12 -14.71 7.92
N PHE A 2 5.37 -13.66 8.27
CA PHE A 2 5.92 -12.29 8.39
C PHE A 2 6.83 -12.04 9.62
N SER A 3 6.68 -12.75 10.75
CA SER A 3 7.70 -12.69 11.83
C SER A 3 9.03 -13.35 11.47
N PHE A 4 9.04 -14.23 10.46
CA PHE A 4 10.25 -14.94 10.03
C PHE A 4 11.15 -14.01 9.19
N LEU A 5 10.56 -13.12 8.39
CA LEU A 5 11.29 -12.11 7.62
C LEU A 5 11.89 -11.02 8.52
N LYS A 6 11.19 -10.63 9.60
CA LYS A 6 11.67 -9.63 10.57
C LYS A 6 12.83 -10.15 11.44
N TYR A 7 12.87 -11.45 11.68
CA TYR A 7 13.96 -12.10 12.42
C TYR A 7 15.24 -12.22 11.58
N PHE A 8 15.12 -12.47 10.27
CA PHE A 8 16.29 -12.52 9.37
C PHE A 8 16.89 -11.13 9.11
N ASP A 9 16.07 -10.08 8.98
CA ASP A 9 16.55 -8.71 8.73
C ASP A 9 17.36 -8.13 9.91
N ASN A 10 16.93 -8.41 11.14
CA ASN A 10 17.67 -8.03 12.35
C ASN A 10 18.98 -8.82 12.54
N ASN A 11 19.05 -10.07 12.07
CA ASN A 11 20.26 -10.90 12.19
C ASN A 11 21.32 -10.57 11.12
N ILE A 12 20.91 -10.03 9.96
CA ILE A 12 21.85 -9.59 8.91
C ILE A 12 22.53 -8.27 9.29
N LYS A 13 21.81 -7.33 9.92
CA LYS A 13 22.40 -6.06 10.40
C LYS A 13 23.45 -6.26 11.50
N ASN A 14 23.21 -7.16 12.44
CA ASN A 14 24.13 -7.41 13.55
C ASN A 14 25.42 -8.15 13.15
N ASN A 15 25.46 -8.75 11.94
CA ASN A 15 26.64 -9.46 11.44
C ASN A 15 27.56 -8.62 10.54
N TYR A 16 27.18 -7.38 10.19
CA TYR A 16 28.04 -6.48 9.38
C TYR A 16 28.74 -5.38 10.20
N GLU A 17 28.40 -5.19 11.48
CA GLU A 17 29.15 -4.28 12.37
C GLU A 17 30.44 -4.91 12.94
N GLY A 18 30.70 -6.20 12.67
CA GLY A 18 31.89 -6.92 13.15
C GLY A 18 32.98 -7.19 12.11
N LEU A 19 32.87 -6.67 10.89
CA LEU A 19 33.75 -7.03 9.76
C LEU A 19 34.34 -5.82 9.00
N THR A 20 34.41 -4.65 9.62
CA THR A 20 35.17 -3.51 9.12
C THR A 20 36.10 -3.00 10.20
N ASP A 21 37.20 -3.72 10.45
CA ASP A 21 38.43 -3.16 11.03
C ASP A 21 39.57 -4.17 10.91
N ALA A 22 39.97 -4.47 9.67
CA ALA A 22 41.20 -5.20 9.39
C ALA A 22 41.73 -4.85 7.98
N SER A 23 42.38 -3.69 7.85
CA SER A 23 43.50 -3.52 6.91
C SER A 23 44.23 -2.18 7.13
N GLY A 24 45.34 -2.25 7.87
CA GLY A 24 46.59 -1.54 7.55
C GLY A 24 46.73 -0.08 8.01
N ASN A 25 47.58 0.16 9.01
CA ASN A 25 48.79 0.96 8.78
C ASN A 25 49.89 0.71 9.83
N THR A 26 51.11 1.01 9.39
CA THR A 26 52.44 0.71 9.88
C THR A 26 52.90 1.47 11.15
N ASN A 27 53.91 0.86 11.82
CA ASN A 27 55.08 1.44 12.50
C ASN A 27 55.28 1.16 14.01
N SER A 28 56.47 0.59 14.26
CA SER A 28 57.34 0.58 15.45
C SER A 28 56.95 1.49 16.61
N THR A 29 57.04 1.09 17.88
CA THR A 29 58.26 0.94 18.71
C THR A 29 57.81 0.39 20.08
N LYS A 30 58.31 -0.75 20.57
CA LYS A 30 59.42 -0.96 21.54
C LYS A 30 59.26 -0.29 22.93
N THR A 31 59.30 -1.15 23.98
CA THR A 31 59.86 -0.95 25.36
C THR A 31 59.09 0.03 26.28
N ASP A 32 58.89 -0.18 27.59
CA ASP A 32 59.56 -0.90 28.70
C ASP A 32 58.50 -1.38 29.74
N ILE A 33 58.56 -2.57 30.35
CA ILE A 33 59.31 -3.01 31.56
C ILE A 33 59.18 -2.11 32.81
N SER A 34 58.67 -2.74 33.88
CA SER A 34 59.00 -2.59 35.33
C SER A 34 57.71 -2.44 36.17
N GLY A 35 57.47 -3.16 37.26
CA GLY A 35 58.25 -4.14 37.98
C GLY A 35 57.54 -4.56 39.28
N ASN A 36 57.85 -5.78 39.73
CA ASN A 36 58.06 -6.25 41.10
C ASN A 36 57.00 -6.04 42.20
N VAL A 37 56.44 -7.11 42.82
CA VAL A 37 56.98 -8.01 43.90
C VAL A 37 56.12 -7.72 45.15
N ALA A 38 55.24 -8.60 45.65
CA ALA A 38 55.38 -9.89 46.33
C ALA A 38 55.22 -9.78 47.88
N ILE A 39 54.38 -10.69 48.40
CA ILE A 39 54.53 -11.48 49.64
C ILE A 39 54.03 -10.92 51.00
N LYS A 40 53.01 -11.65 51.53
CA LYS A 40 52.75 -12.22 52.90
C LYS A 40 52.89 -11.29 54.14
N LYS A 41 52.26 -11.51 55.30
CA LYS A 41 51.78 -12.68 56.10
C LYS A 41 50.93 -12.04 57.26
N THR A 42 49.73 -12.51 57.64
CA THR A 42 49.36 -13.59 58.59
C THR A 42 49.37 -13.21 60.08
N GLU A 43 48.46 -13.86 60.84
CA GLU A 43 48.32 -14.06 62.31
C GLU A 43 47.15 -13.28 62.95
N ASP A 44 46.24 -13.86 63.74
CA ASP A 44 46.31 -14.97 64.73
C ASP A 44 45.05 -15.87 64.67
N SER A 45 45.13 -17.22 64.72
CA SER A 45 45.42 -18.13 65.85
C SER A 45 44.24 -18.43 66.79
N LYS A 46 43.62 -19.61 66.61
CA LYS A 46 43.54 -20.66 67.66
C LYS A 46 43.01 -21.98 67.09
N LYS A 47 43.84 -23.03 67.22
CA LYS A 47 43.52 -24.46 67.08
C LYS A 47 42.89 -24.96 68.38
N ASP A 48 41.92 -25.87 68.29
CA ASP A 48 42.12 -27.22 68.81
C ASP A 48 41.17 -28.24 68.16
N ASP A 49 41.70 -29.44 67.98
CA ASP A 49 41.25 -30.53 67.11
C ASP A 49 40.13 -31.40 67.73
N SER A 50 39.18 -31.89 66.91
CA SER A 50 38.85 -33.32 66.87
C SER A 50 37.95 -33.70 65.67
N LYS A 51 38.14 -34.92 65.18
CA LYS A 51 37.69 -35.51 63.90
C LYS A 51 36.18 -35.82 63.79
N LYS A 52 35.74 -35.70 62.54
CA LYS A 52 34.88 -36.60 61.71
C LYS A 52 33.39 -36.25 61.49
N ASP A 53 33.09 -36.36 60.19
CA ASP A 53 31.86 -36.68 59.45
C ASP A 53 31.07 -35.59 58.70
N ASP A 54 30.63 -36.05 57.52
CA ASP A 54 29.65 -35.54 56.56
C ASP A 54 30.05 -34.53 55.47
N SER A 55 30.70 -35.09 54.44
CA SER A 55 30.50 -34.70 53.05
C SER A 55 29.14 -35.24 52.54
N LYS A 56 28.13 -34.36 52.39
CA LYS A 56 27.03 -34.47 51.42
C LYS A 56 26.06 -33.29 51.58
N LYS A 57 26.23 -32.20 50.81
CA LYS A 57 25.11 -31.26 50.56
C LYS A 57 25.23 -30.24 49.43
N ASP A 58 26.22 -30.28 48.55
CA ASP A 58 26.40 -29.17 47.58
C ASP A 58 26.21 -29.50 46.08
N ASP A 59 26.06 -30.77 45.70
CA ASP A 59 25.85 -31.13 44.27
C ASP A 59 24.38 -31.24 43.85
N SER A 60 23.44 -31.30 44.80
CA SER A 60 22.01 -31.44 44.49
C SER A 60 21.35 -30.13 44.03
N LYS A 61 21.93 -28.98 44.36
CA LYS A 61 21.32 -27.66 44.12
C LYS A 61 21.69 -27.07 42.75
N LYS A 62 22.94 -27.25 42.31
CA LYS A 62 23.38 -26.88 40.96
C LYS A 62 22.72 -27.70 39.85
N THR A 63 22.49 -28.99 40.11
CA THR A 63 21.85 -29.88 39.14
C THR A 63 20.36 -29.60 38.99
N SER A 64 19.64 -29.29 40.09
CA SER A 64 18.22 -28.92 40.03
C SER A 64 17.98 -27.60 39.30
N ASP A 65 18.87 -26.61 39.50
CA ASP A 65 18.73 -25.30 38.86
C ASP A 65 19.03 -25.38 37.35
N SER A 66 20.00 -26.20 36.95
CA SER A 66 20.31 -26.49 35.55
C SER A 66 19.17 -27.24 34.83
N ILE A 67 18.54 -28.21 35.49
CA ILE A 67 17.39 -28.96 34.98
C ILE A 67 16.14 -28.07 34.89
N ASN A 68 15.96 -27.16 35.84
CA ASN A 68 14.86 -26.20 35.83
C ASN A 68 15.02 -25.13 34.75
N GLU A 69 16.24 -24.67 34.46
CA GLU A 69 16.53 -23.74 33.37
C GLU A 69 16.46 -24.43 31.99
N LEU A 70 16.95 -25.66 31.86
CA LEU A 70 16.76 -26.48 30.66
C LEU A 70 15.27 -26.80 30.43
N GLY A 71 14.53 -27.08 31.51
CA GLY A 71 13.10 -27.27 31.51
C GLY A 71 12.35 -26.02 31.04
N LYS A 72 12.73 -24.82 31.49
CA LYS A 72 12.13 -23.56 30.99
C LYS A 72 12.44 -23.29 29.51
N ALA A 73 13.62 -23.69 29.02
CA ALA A 73 13.98 -23.56 27.61
C ALA A 73 13.25 -24.57 26.70
N ILE A 74 13.10 -25.82 27.15
CA ILE A 74 12.41 -26.90 26.43
C ILE A 74 10.89 -26.76 26.52
N PHE A 75 10.36 -26.34 27.66
CA PHE A 75 8.93 -26.08 27.90
C PHE A 75 8.57 -24.59 27.76
N ASN A 76 9.30 -23.87 26.91
CA ASN A 76 8.86 -22.56 26.45
C ASN A 76 7.64 -22.74 25.55
N LYS A 77 6.65 -21.83 25.64
CA LYS A 77 5.45 -21.81 24.79
C LYS A 77 5.80 -21.99 23.30
N SER A 78 6.89 -21.40 22.83
CA SER A 78 7.37 -21.54 21.44
C SER A 78 7.94 -22.93 21.13
N THR A 79 8.70 -23.53 22.06
CA THR A 79 9.31 -24.86 21.88
C THR A 79 8.26 -25.96 21.95
N ILE A 80 7.28 -25.84 22.85
CA ILE A 80 6.13 -26.75 22.93
C ILE A 80 5.34 -26.74 21.62
N ILE A 81 5.12 -25.56 21.03
CA ILE A 81 4.47 -25.44 19.71
C ILE A 81 5.27 -26.17 18.64
N LEU A 82 6.61 -26.02 18.61
CA LEU A 82 7.47 -26.73 17.65
C LEU A 82 7.46 -28.25 17.85
N VAL A 83 7.45 -28.72 19.10
CA VAL A 83 7.39 -30.15 19.42
C VAL A 83 6.04 -30.75 19.04
N ILE A 84 4.92 -30.04 19.31
CA ILE A 84 3.58 -30.45 18.88
C ILE A 84 3.51 -30.50 17.35
N LEU A 85 4.09 -29.52 16.65
CA LEU A 85 4.13 -29.48 15.20
C LEU A 85 4.95 -30.66 14.63
N PHE A 86 6.11 -30.93 15.23
CA PHE A 86 6.97 -32.05 14.84
C PHE A 86 6.28 -33.40 15.05
N LEU A 87 5.63 -33.60 16.20
CA LEU A 87 4.87 -34.82 16.49
C LEU A 87 3.67 -34.96 15.54
N ALA A 88 2.97 -33.88 15.23
CA ALA A 88 1.88 -33.91 14.27
C ALA A 88 2.37 -34.33 12.87
N ILE A 89 3.48 -33.75 12.40
CA ILE A 89 4.11 -34.13 11.12
C ILE A 89 4.57 -35.60 11.15
N TYR A 90 5.17 -36.05 12.26
CA TYR A 90 5.60 -37.44 12.43
C TYR A 90 4.42 -38.42 12.35
N PHE A 91 3.34 -38.16 13.07
CA PHE A 91 2.13 -39.01 13.04
C PHE A 91 1.47 -39.02 11.66
N ILE A 92 1.48 -37.88 10.98
CA ILE A 92 1.00 -37.77 9.61
C ILE A 92 1.84 -38.62 8.67
N VAL A 93 3.17 -38.52 8.72
CA VAL A 93 4.07 -39.29 7.86
C VAL A 93 3.94 -40.79 8.15
N TYR A 94 3.87 -41.19 9.42
CA TYR A 94 3.68 -42.58 9.83
C TYR A 94 2.32 -43.13 9.36
N PHE A 95 1.25 -42.34 9.49
CA PHE A 95 -0.08 -42.71 9.00
C PHE A 95 -0.12 -42.78 7.46
N ILE A 96 0.58 -41.89 6.76
CA ILE A 96 0.77 -41.93 5.29
C ILE A 96 1.47 -43.23 4.89
N LEU A 97 2.61 -43.59 5.50
CA LEU A 97 3.29 -44.85 5.19
C LEU A 97 2.38 -46.06 5.47
N GLY A 98 1.66 -46.07 6.60
CA GLY A 98 0.75 -47.17 6.95
C GLY A 98 -0.48 -47.31 6.05
N PHE A 99 -1.03 -46.21 5.56
CA PHE A 99 -2.24 -46.19 4.72
C PHE A 99 -1.94 -46.47 3.23
N PHE A 100 -0.80 -46.01 2.71
CA PHE A 100 -0.41 -46.23 1.32
C PHE A 100 0.27 -47.59 1.06
N LEU A 101 1.02 -48.12 2.04
CA LEU A 101 1.72 -49.41 1.87
C LEU A 101 0.82 -50.62 2.12
N ASN A 102 -0.40 -50.43 2.63
CA ASN A 102 -1.28 -51.54 3.02
C ASN A 102 -2.63 -51.51 2.29
N LYS A 103 -2.62 -51.70 0.96
CA LYS A 103 -3.58 -52.53 0.19
C LYS A 103 -3.42 -52.32 -1.33
N GLY A 104 -3.03 -53.39 -2.02
CA GLY A 104 -3.04 -53.45 -3.48
C GLY A 104 -4.44 -53.29 -4.06
N GLY A 105 -4.65 -52.28 -4.90
CA GLY A 105 -5.89 -52.05 -5.65
C GLY A 105 -5.69 -51.05 -6.80
N GLU A 106 -6.53 -51.15 -7.83
CA GLU A 106 -6.48 -50.42 -9.12
C GLU A 106 -6.15 -48.92 -9.08
N SER A 107 -5.52 -48.42 -10.15
CA SER A 107 -4.91 -47.09 -10.28
C SER A 107 -5.89 -45.90 -10.19
N THR A 108 -7.14 -46.04 -10.62
CA THR A 108 -8.19 -45.01 -10.51
C THR A 108 -8.66 -44.84 -9.07
N ASN A 109 -8.80 -45.94 -8.34
CA ASN A 109 -9.05 -45.95 -6.91
C ASN A 109 -7.86 -45.39 -6.13
N PHE A 110 -6.63 -45.60 -6.62
CA PHE A 110 -5.43 -45.06 -6.02
C PHE A 110 -5.36 -43.53 -6.10
N GLN A 111 -5.53 -42.91 -7.28
CA GLN A 111 -5.47 -41.45 -7.40
C GLN A 111 -6.54 -40.73 -6.58
N THR A 112 -7.75 -41.29 -6.56
CA THR A 112 -8.86 -40.75 -5.75
C THR A 112 -8.57 -40.86 -4.25
N LYS A 113 -7.97 -41.98 -3.80
CA LYS A 113 -7.52 -42.13 -2.41
C LYS A 113 -6.40 -41.16 -2.07
N VAL A 114 -5.40 -40.99 -2.94
CA VAL A 114 -4.31 -40.01 -2.78
C VAL A 114 -4.87 -38.60 -2.61
N SER A 115 -5.79 -38.19 -3.49
CA SER A 115 -6.44 -36.87 -3.42
C SER A 115 -7.17 -36.66 -2.10
N ARG A 116 -7.99 -37.63 -1.67
CA ARG A 116 -8.76 -37.53 -0.42
C ARG A 116 -7.86 -37.52 0.82
N THR A 117 -6.79 -38.29 0.83
CA THR A 117 -5.80 -38.28 1.92
C THR A 117 -5.07 -36.94 1.99
N PHE A 118 -4.72 -36.35 0.85
CA PHE A 118 -4.12 -35.01 0.79
C PHE A 118 -5.06 -33.94 1.37
N ASP A 119 -6.35 -33.98 1.02
CA ASP A 119 -7.32 -33.03 1.56
C ASP A 119 -7.50 -33.18 3.08
N ILE A 120 -7.59 -34.42 3.59
CA ILE A 120 -7.69 -34.67 5.04
C ILE A 120 -6.45 -34.14 5.76
N PHE A 121 -5.26 -34.36 5.19
CA PHE A 121 -4.02 -33.85 5.77
C PHE A 121 -4.01 -32.32 5.85
N ILE A 122 -4.38 -31.62 4.77
CA ILE A 122 -4.44 -30.15 4.77
C ILE A 122 -5.49 -29.67 5.77
N LEU A 123 -6.66 -30.31 5.83
CA LEU A 123 -7.70 -29.94 6.77
C LEU A 123 -7.24 -30.07 8.22
N VAL A 124 -6.59 -31.17 8.57
CA VAL A 124 -6.02 -31.38 9.91
C VAL A 124 -4.93 -30.34 10.19
N ALA A 125 -4.04 -30.07 9.25
CA ALA A 125 -3.01 -29.04 9.40
C ALA A 125 -3.62 -27.64 9.61
N VAL A 126 -4.66 -27.27 8.86
CA VAL A 126 -5.38 -26.00 9.02
C VAL A 126 -6.07 -25.92 10.38
N LEU A 127 -6.73 -26.99 10.83
CA LEU A 127 -7.37 -27.02 12.15
C LEU A 127 -6.34 -26.90 13.29
N ILE A 128 -5.18 -27.55 13.16
CA ILE A 128 -4.09 -27.41 14.12
C ILE A 128 -3.59 -25.96 14.13
N VAL A 129 -3.36 -25.34 12.96
CA VAL A 129 -2.92 -23.95 12.87
C VAL A 129 -3.95 -23.00 13.47
N ILE A 130 -5.24 -23.19 13.21
CA ILE A 130 -6.32 -22.40 13.79
C ILE A 130 -6.36 -22.59 15.31
N GLY A 131 -6.30 -23.83 15.81
CA GLY A 131 -6.30 -24.13 17.24
C GLY A 131 -5.07 -23.54 17.96
N LEU A 132 -3.90 -23.63 17.34
CA LEU A 132 -2.69 -22.99 17.85
C LEU A 132 -2.80 -21.47 17.81
N PHE A 133 -3.38 -20.88 16.76
CA PHE A 133 -3.58 -19.44 16.65
C PHE A 133 -4.56 -18.92 17.72
N THR A 134 -5.68 -19.63 17.94
CA THR A 134 -6.66 -19.25 18.95
C THR A 134 -6.14 -19.40 20.38
N TYR A 135 -5.28 -20.39 20.63
CA TYR A 135 -4.64 -20.64 21.92
C TYR A 135 -3.43 -19.74 22.21
N SER A 136 -2.62 -19.44 21.19
CA SER A 136 -1.35 -18.73 21.37
C SER A 136 -1.53 -17.22 21.52
N TYR A 137 -2.50 -16.64 20.80
CA TYR A 137 -2.74 -15.19 20.76
C TYR A 137 -3.92 -14.77 21.65
N SER A 138 -3.79 -13.61 22.29
CA SER A 138 -4.90 -12.92 22.97
C SER A 138 -5.85 -12.28 21.97
N ASP A 139 -7.08 -11.94 22.39
CA ASP A 139 -8.08 -11.38 21.47
C ASP A 139 -7.66 -10.04 20.85
N LYS A 140 -6.89 -9.23 21.57
CA LYS A 140 -6.31 -7.98 21.03
C LYS A 140 -5.26 -8.25 19.95
N GLU A 141 -4.40 -9.24 20.17
CA GLU A 141 -3.36 -9.61 19.19
C GLU A 141 -3.98 -10.26 17.96
N LYS A 142 -5.06 -11.05 18.11
CA LYS A 142 -5.81 -11.59 16.96
C LYS A 142 -6.37 -10.48 16.07
N GLU A 143 -6.93 -9.43 16.69
CA GLU A 143 -7.46 -8.28 15.96
C GLU A 143 -6.35 -7.50 15.23
N GLU A 144 -5.19 -7.35 15.84
CA GLU A 144 -4.02 -6.72 15.23
C GLU A 144 -3.48 -7.53 14.05
N VAL A 145 -3.34 -8.86 14.20
CA VAL A 145 -2.93 -9.75 13.11
C VAL A 145 -3.91 -9.69 11.94
N PHE A 146 -5.22 -9.66 12.21
CA PHE A 146 -6.21 -9.55 11.14
C PHE A 146 -6.15 -8.19 10.44
N LYS A 147 -5.97 -7.09 11.20
CA LYS A 147 -5.79 -5.75 10.63
C LYS A 147 -4.52 -5.67 9.77
N ASP A 148 -3.42 -6.25 10.22
CA ASP A 148 -2.17 -6.28 9.47
C ASP A 148 -2.32 -7.10 8.19
N LEU A 149 -2.99 -8.26 8.25
CA LEU A 149 -3.30 -9.05 7.07
C LEU A 149 -4.12 -8.25 6.06
N LEU A 150 -5.17 -7.56 6.51
CA LEU A 150 -5.99 -6.71 5.63
C LEU A 150 -5.21 -5.53 5.06
N ASN A 151 -4.38 -4.86 5.85
CA ASN A 151 -3.59 -3.72 5.39
C ASN A 151 -2.54 -4.16 4.36
N ASN A 152 -1.84 -5.26 4.62
CA ASN A 152 -0.86 -5.82 3.68
C ASN A 152 -1.54 -6.27 2.39
N THR A 153 -2.74 -6.85 2.48
CA THR A 153 -3.54 -7.22 1.31
C THR A 153 -3.96 -6.00 0.52
N LYS A 154 -4.42 -4.93 1.18
CA LYS A 154 -4.73 -3.65 0.52
C LYS A 154 -3.50 -3.10 -0.20
N GLU A 155 -2.37 -3.01 0.50
CA GLU A 155 -1.12 -2.48 -0.05
C GLU A 155 -0.62 -3.31 -1.24
N PHE A 156 -0.77 -4.64 -1.17
CA PHE A 156 -0.48 -5.51 -2.29
C PHE A 156 -1.41 -5.20 -3.46
N ILE A 157 -2.73 -5.23 -3.29
CA ILE A 157 -3.69 -4.97 -4.37
C ILE A 157 -3.50 -3.58 -5.01
N ASP A 158 -3.06 -2.58 -4.25
CA ASP A 158 -2.82 -1.23 -4.76
C ASP A 158 -1.58 -1.09 -5.67
N LYS A 159 -0.64 -2.05 -5.67
CA LYS A 159 0.59 -1.94 -6.45
C LYS A 159 0.39 -2.44 -7.89
N PRO A 160 0.86 -1.70 -8.92
CA PRO A 160 0.75 -2.14 -10.32
C PRO A 160 1.52 -3.44 -10.60
N SER A 161 2.55 -3.74 -9.82
CA SER A 161 3.30 -5.00 -9.95
C SER A 161 2.47 -6.23 -9.56
N SER A 162 1.37 -6.06 -8.83
CA SER A 162 0.66 -7.16 -8.20
C SER A 162 -0.05 -8.06 -9.20
N ILE A 163 -0.51 -7.53 -10.33
CA ILE A 163 -1.08 -8.37 -11.40
C ILE A 163 -0.03 -9.35 -11.97
N PHE A 164 1.20 -8.88 -12.17
CA PHE A 164 2.30 -9.70 -12.66
C PHE A 164 2.77 -10.70 -11.60
N VAL A 165 2.89 -10.27 -10.34
CA VAL A 165 3.27 -11.15 -9.22
C VAL A 165 2.21 -12.25 -9.02
N THR A 166 0.92 -11.91 -9.02
CA THR A 166 -0.16 -12.89 -8.91
C THR A 166 -0.18 -13.84 -10.11
N GLY A 167 0.04 -13.35 -11.33
CA GLY A 167 0.18 -14.20 -12.51
C GLY A 167 1.35 -15.19 -12.39
N PHE A 168 2.51 -14.74 -11.91
CA PHE A 168 3.65 -15.62 -11.64
C PHE A 168 3.36 -16.64 -10.55
N ILE A 169 2.68 -16.26 -9.46
CA ILE A 169 2.26 -17.18 -8.40
C ILE A 169 1.33 -18.26 -8.94
N ILE A 170 0.38 -17.91 -9.81
CA ILE A 170 -0.51 -18.87 -10.45
C ILE A 170 0.30 -19.86 -11.28
N ILE A 171 1.24 -19.39 -12.12
CA ILE A 171 2.11 -20.26 -12.93
C ILE A 171 2.94 -21.18 -12.01
N ALA A 172 3.57 -20.62 -10.97
CA ALA A 172 4.38 -21.36 -10.02
C ALA A 172 3.55 -22.44 -9.29
N LEU A 173 2.30 -22.14 -8.93
CA LEU A 173 1.37 -23.11 -8.33
C LEU A 173 1.17 -24.30 -9.27
N TYR A 174 0.87 -24.08 -10.56
CA TYR A 174 0.69 -25.18 -11.52
C TYR A 174 1.98 -25.99 -11.73
N VAL A 175 3.13 -25.34 -11.77
CA VAL A 175 4.43 -26.03 -11.87
C VAL A 175 4.67 -26.92 -10.65
N ILE A 176 4.41 -26.43 -9.44
CA ILE A 176 4.55 -27.22 -8.21
C ILE A 176 3.57 -28.40 -8.23
N LEU A 177 2.29 -28.18 -8.52
CA LEU A 177 1.30 -29.26 -8.59
C LEU A 177 1.70 -30.34 -9.61
N PHE A 178 2.26 -29.93 -10.75
CA PHE A 178 2.80 -30.83 -11.76
C PHE A 178 4.01 -31.63 -11.26
N LEU A 179 4.97 -30.98 -10.60
CA LEU A 179 6.18 -31.62 -10.05
C LEU A 179 5.84 -32.67 -8.99
N PHE A 180 4.86 -32.37 -8.13
CA PHE A 180 4.37 -33.31 -7.11
C PHE A 180 3.37 -34.34 -7.65
N ARG A 181 3.12 -34.34 -8.97
CA ARG A 181 2.17 -35.23 -9.66
C ARG A 181 0.79 -35.26 -9.00
N ILE A 182 0.32 -34.11 -8.52
CA ILE A 182 -1.00 -34.00 -7.94
C ILE A 182 -2.04 -34.12 -9.07
N PRO A 183 -3.05 -34.99 -8.96
CA PRO A 183 -4.04 -35.17 -10.01
C PRO A 183 -4.83 -33.87 -10.26
N MET A 184 -4.94 -33.47 -11.53
CA MET A 184 -5.64 -32.24 -11.98
C MET A 184 -6.87 -32.52 -12.85
N SER A 185 -7.33 -33.77 -12.91
CA SER A 185 -8.56 -34.14 -13.62
C SER A 185 -9.80 -33.65 -12.86
N ARG A 186 -10.92 -33.41 -13.55
CA ARG A 186 -12.15 -32.90 -12.92
C ARG A 186 -12.69 -33.79 -11.81
N GLU A 187 -12.47 -35.09 -11.87
CA GLU A 187 -13.04 -36.07 -10.92
C GLU A 187 -12.11 -36.39 -9.74
N THR A 188 -10.79 -36.22 -9.94
CA THR A 188 -9.77 -36.64 -8.97
C THR A 188 -8.98 -35.47 -8.38
N LYS A 189 -9.34 -34.23 -8.71
CA LYS A 189 -8.67 -33.03 -8.19
C LYS A 189 -8.98 -32.84 -6.71
N PRO A 190 -7.97 -32.62 -5.85
CA PRO A 190 -8.20 -32.35 -4.44
C PRO A 190 -8.99 -31.06 -4.23
N PHE A 191 -9.86 -31.06 -3.23
CA PHE A 191 -10.68 -29.91 -2.87
C PHE A 191 -9.82 -28.69 -2.55
N PHE A 192 -8.75 -28.83 -1.77
CA PHE A 192 -7.91 -27.68 -1.41
C PHE A 192 -7.17 -27.08 -2.60
N VAL A 193 -6.80 -27.91 -3.58
CA VAL A 193 -6.21 -27.43 -4.84
C VAL A 193 -7.25 -26.63 -5.63
N TYR A 194 -8.48 -27.16 -5.75
CA TYR A 194 -9.58 -26.44 -6.37
C TYR A 194 -9.90 -25.11 -5.67
N PHE A 195 -9.93 -25.12 -4.34
CA PHE A 195 -10.18 -23.93 -3.53
C PHE A 195 -9.10 -22.86 -3.71
N ILE A 196 -7.82 -23.23 -3.60
CA ILE A 196 -6.69 -22.30 -3.75
C ILE A 196 -6.64 -21.74 -5.18
N GLU A 197 -6.85 -22.57 -6.20
CA GLU A 197 -6.89 -22.11 -7.59
C GLU A 197 -8.04 -21.13 -7.84
N SER A 198 -9.24 -21.44 -7.34
CA SER A 198 -10.41 -20.57 -7.45
C SER A 198 -10.15 -19.23 -6.77
N LEU A 199 -9.57 -19.26 -5.57
CA LEU A 199 -9.21 -18.05 -4.82
C LEU A 199 -8.15 -17.22 -5.56
N ALA A 200 -7.14 -17.86 -6.16
CA ALA A 200 -6.09 -17.18 -6.92
C ALA A 200 -6.67 -16.46 -8.15
N TRP A 201 -7.58 -17.09 -8.88
CA TRP A 201 -8.27 -16.46 -10.02
C TRP A 201 -9.18 -15.31 -9.59
N ILE A 202 -9.93 -15.47 -8.50
CA ILE A 202 -10.77 -14.39 -7.95
C ILE A 202 -9.89 -13.19 -7.58
N ILE A 203 -8.78 -13.42 -6.88
CA ILE A 203 -7.83 -12.35 -6.51
C ILE A 203 -7.25 -11.69 -7.77
N PHE A 204 -6.84 -12.48 -8.77
CA PHE A 204 -6.32 -11.95 -10.03
C PHE A 204 -7.35 -11.06 -10.75
N LEU A 205 -8.62 -11.48 -10.80
CA LEU A 205 -9.70 -10.69 -11.37
C LEU A 205 -10.00 -9.42 -10.56
N ILE A 206 -9.96 -9.49 -9.23
CA ILE A 206 -10.11 -8.31 -8.36
C ILE A 206 -8.98 -7.32 -8.61
N ILE A 207 -7.72 -7.79 -8.71
CA ILE A 207 -6.57 -6.92 -9.01
C ILE A 207 -6.73 -6.29 -10.40
N ALA A 208 -7.07 -7.07 -11.42
CA ALA A 208 -7.30 -6.55 -12.76
C ALA A 208 -8.44 -5.51 -12.79
N PHE A 209 -9.51 -5.73 -12.01
CA PHE A 209 -10.59 -4.77 -11.85
C PHE A 209 -10.12 -3.49 -11.13
N VAL A 210 -9.40 -3.61 -10.01
CA VAL A 210 -8.86 -2.45 -9.28
C VAL A 210 -7.89 -1.67 -10.17
N ASP A 211 -7.00 -2.35 -10.88
CA ASP A 211 -6.05 -1.74 -11.82
C ASP A 211 -6.78 -1.04 -12.97
N PHE A 212 -7.84 -1.62 -13.52
CA PHE A 212 -8.68 -0.95 -14.51
C PHE A 212 -9.27 0.35 -13.95
N PHE A 213 -9.90 0.31 -12.77
CA PHE A 213 -10.46 1.53 -12.19
C PHE A 213 -9.38 2.56 -11.83
N LYS A 214 -8.21 2.11 -11.38
CA LYS A 214 -7.11 2.97 -10.98
C LYS A 214 -6.39 3.61 -12.16
N TYR A 215 -6.04 2.83 -13.17
CA TYR A 215 -5.21 3.27 -14.30
C TYR A 215 -6.02 3.70 -15.53
N VAL A 216 -7.22 3.14 -15.73
CA VAL A 216 -8.10 3.53 -16.85
C VAL A 216 -9.08 4.62 -16.42
N LEU A 217 -9.71 4.47 -15.25
CA LEU A 217 -10.73 5.43 -14.77
C LEU A 217 -10.19 6.47 -13.79
N GLY A 218 -8.97 6.31 -13.28
CA GLY A 218 -8.35 7.23 -12.32
C GLY A 218 -8.97 7.18 -10.91
N ILE A 219 -9.74 6.14 -10.56
CA ILE A 219 -10.46 6.00 -9.29
C ILE A 219 -9.81 4.90 -8.45
N SER A 220 -9.36 5.22 -7.22
CA SER A 220 -8.86 4.23 -6.26
C SER A 220 -9.98 3.55 -5.48
N ILE A 221 -10.43 2.39 -5.98
CA ILE A 221 -11.47 1.56 -5.33
C ILE A 221 -11.05 1.12 -3.92
N THR A 222 -9.77 0.82 -3.72
CA THR A 222 -9.16 0.43 -2.44
C THR A 222 -9.33 1.49 -1.36
N ASP A 223 -9.27 2.78 -1.72
CA ASP A 223 -9.47 3.89 -0.79
C ASP A 223 -10.94 4.06 -0.43
N MET A 224 -11.84 3.99 -1.41
CA MET A 224 -13.29 4.02 -1.17
C MET A 224 -13.73 2.86 -0.26
N LEU A 225 -13.20 1.67 -0.50
CA LEU A 225 -13.47 0.48 0.31
C LEU A 225 -12.94 0.64 1.73
N SER A 226 -11.73 1.20 1.89
CA SER A 226 -11.15 1.45 3.22
C SER A 226 -11.91 2.52 4.02
N LYS A 227 -12.45 3.54 3.35
CA LYS A 227 -13.34 4.55 3.97
C LYS A 227 -14.67 3.96 4.43
N LEU A 228 -15.19 2.96 3.70
CA LEU A 228 -16.42 2.25 4.06
C LEU A 228 -16.20 1.27 5.22
N MET A 229 -15.08 0.53 5.21
CA MET A 229 -14.80 -0.48 6.25
C MET A 229 -14.31 0.11 7.57
N ASN A 230 -13.67 1.30 7.56
CA ASN A 230 -13.13 1.88 8.78
C ASN A 230 -13.30 3.41 8.85
N PRO A 231 -14.53 3.91 9.06
CA PRO A 231 -14.84 5.34 9.05
C PRO A 231 -14.19 6.17 10.16
N LYS A 232 -13.42 5.56 11.08
CA LYS A 232 -12.86 6.22 12.28
C LYS A 232 -11.36 6.53 12.23
N LYS A 233 -10.63 6.22 11.14
CA LYS A 233 -9.15 6.23 11.15
C LYS A 233 -8.43 7.55 10.78
N ASP A 234 -9.11 8.64 10.47
CA ASP A 234 -8.44 9.89 10.05
C ASP A 234 -8.20 10.90 11.20
N LYS A 235 -7.76 10.42 12.36
CA LYS A 235 -7.18 11.26 13.42
C LYS A 235 -6.00 10.55 14.08
N LYS A 236 -4.80 10.79 13.54
CA LYS A 236 -3.44 10.55 14.09
C LYS A 236 -2.60 9.67 13.16
N LYS A 237 -1.72 10.31 12.40
CA LYS A 237 -0.28 10.00 12.30
C LYS A 237 0.34 10.85 11.17
N ASP A 238 0.84 12.03 11.55
CA ASP A 238 1.88 12.74 10.79
C ASP A 238 3.21 12.58 11.54
N LYS A 239 4.25 12.20 10.78
CA LYS A 239 5.71 12.41 10.97
C LYS A 239 6.54 11.13 10.73
N LYS A 240 7.18 10.99 9.57
CA LYS A 240 8.58 11.37 9.28
C LYS A 240 8.99 10.95 7.85
N GLU A 241 9.98 11.69 7.34
CA GLU A 241 10.62 11.71 6.01
C GLU A 241 11.16 10.35 5.52
N ASP A 242 11.31 10.07 4.21
CA ASP A 242 12.46 10.53 3.41
C ASP A 242 12.23 10.60 1.87
N LYS A 243 13.07 11.43 1.26
CA LYS A 243 13.10 11.96 -0.11
C LYS A 243 13.42 10.94 -1.22
N LYS A 244 12.84 11.16 -2.41
CA LYS A 244 13.55 11.24 -3.72
C LYS A 244 12.66 11.90 -4.79
N GLU A 245 13.29 12.72 -5.61
CA GLU A 245 12.75 13.66 -6.61
C GLU A 245 12.03 13.00 -7.79
N GLU A 246 10.85 13.53 -8.17
CA GLU A 246 10.55 14.06 -9.51
C GLU A 246 9.18 14.78 -9.52
N THR A 247 9.20 16.07 -9.89
CA THR A 247 8.12 17.05 -10.18
C THR A 247 7.03 17.29 -9.11
N PRO A 248 7.08 18.42 -8.36
CA PRO A 248 6.18 18.66 -7.23
C PRO A 248 4.83 19.23 -7.68
N ALA A 249 3.75 18.50 -7.37
CA ALA A 249 2.50 19.17 -7.01
C ALA A 249 2.79 20.08 -5.79
N PRO A 250 2.30 21.34 -5.76
CA PRO A 250 2.70 22.31 -4.74
C PRO A 250 2.27 21.82 -3.36
N LYS A 251 3.23 21.79 -2.43
CA LYS A 251 2.98 21.61 -1.00
C LYS A 251 1.96 22.66 -0.55
N PRO A 252 1.01 22.34 0.34
CA PRO A 252 0.13 23.36 0.91
C PRO A 252 0.99 24.37 1.66
N ILE A 253 1.09 25.57 1.10
CA ILE A 253 1.82 26.68 1.68
C ILE A 253 0.95 27.20 2.84
N ASP A 254 1.53 27.38 4.03
CA ASP A 254 0.81 27.86 5.21
C ASP A 254 0.48 29.37 5.13
N THR A 255 0.37 29.91 3.92
CA THR A 255 0.14 31.34 3.64
C THR A 255 -1.24 31.54 3.03
N ASN A 256 -1.87 32.66 3.35
CA ASN A 256 -3.13 33.04 2.72
C ASN A 256 -2.94 33.23 1.21
N GLU A 257 -3.88 32.72 0.43
CA GLU A 257 -3.90 32.88 -1.02
C GLU A 257 -5.34 33.16 -1.49
N VAL A 258 -5.48 33.64 -2.72
CA VAL A 258 -6.79 33.74 -3.37
C VAL A 258 -7.16 32.38 -3.97
N PHE A 259 -8.38 31.92 -3.71
CA PHE A 259 -8.95 30.74 -4.35
C PHE A 259 -10.37 31.02 -4.84
N ASN A 260 -10.74 30.37 -5.95
CA ASN A 260 -12.05 30.54 -6.58
C ASN A 260 -12.91 29.29 -6.42
N ILE A 261 -14.21 29.51 -6.24
CA ILE A 261 -15.27 28.49 -6.26
C ILE A 261 -16.07 28.69 -7.55
N SER A 262 -16.05 27.70 -8.45
CA SER A 262 -16.34 27.92 -9.89
C SER A 262 -17.75 27.56 -10.37
N ASN A 263 -18.66 27.12 -9.51
CA ASN A 263 -19.95 26.56 -9.94
C ASN A 263 -21.05 27.60 -10.28
N ASN A 264 -20.80 28.89 -10.07
CA ASN A 264 -21.70 29.99 -10.38
C ASN A 264 -23.12 29.91 -9.77
N LEU A 265 -23.23 29.47 -8.51
CA LEU A 265 -24.52 29.24 -7.86
C LEU A 265 -24.91 30.25 -6.77
N TYR A 266 -24.04 31.24 -6.48
CA TYR A 266 -24.10 31.98 -5.22
C TYR A 266 -24.38 33.47 -5.41
N THR A 267 -25.21 34.04 -4.56
CA THR A 267 -25.43 35.49 -4.44
C THR A 267 -24.29 36.15 -3.67
N TYR A 268 -24.26 37.49 -3.60
CA TYR A 268 -23.24 38.21 -2.84
C TYR A 268 -23.31 37.91 -1.34
N GLU A 269 -24.51 37.74 -0.77
CA GLU A 269 -24.70 37.36 0.63
C GLU A 269 -24.20 35.92 0.88
N ASP A 270 -24.54 34.98 0.00
CA ASP A 270 -24.02 33.60 0.08
C ASP A 270 -22.49 33.59 0.06
N ALA A 271 -21.88 34.42 -0.80
CA ALA A 271 -20.44 34.49 -0.98
C ALA A 271 -19.69 34.85 0.32
N GLN A 272 -20.26 35.75 1.13
CA GLN A 272 -19.70 36.10 2.44
C GLN A 272 -19.71 34.91 3.40
N ALA A 273 -20.84 34.20 3.48
CA ALA A 273 -20.97 33.01 4.31
C ALA A 273 -20.05 31.87 3.86
N ILE A 274 -19.92 31.69 2.55
CA ILE A 274 -19.07 30.65 1.95
C ILE A 274 -17.60 30.88 2.30
N CYS A 275 -17.05 32.08 2.09
CA CYS A 275 -15.67 32.35 2.49
C CYS A 275 -15.50 32.21 4.01
N GLY A 276 -16.48 32.67 4.80
CA GLY A 276 -16.47 32.50 6.25
C GLY A 276 -16.38 31.03 6.68
N SER A 277 -17.04 30.11 5.96
CA SER A 277 -16.98 28.66 6.24
C SER A 277 -15.58 28.05 6.07
N TYR A 278 -14.74 28.68 5.25
CA TYR A 278 -13.34 28.31 5.06
C TYR A 278 -12.38 29.06 6.01
N GLY A 279 -12.90 29.85 6.95
CA GLY A 279 -12.08 30.75 7.76
C GLY A 279 -11.42 31.86 6.92
N ALA A 280 -12.00 32.18 5.77
CA ALA A 280 -11.52 33.15 4.80
C ALA A 280 -12.46 34.36 4.72
N LYS A 281 -12.05 35.40 4.00
CA LYS A 281 -12.92 36.53 3.63
C LYS A 281 -13.06 36.61 2.12
N LEU A 282 -14.02 37.40 1.63
CA LEU A 282 -14.04 37.73 0.22
C LEU A 282 -12.70 38.41 -0.17
N ALA A 283 -12.15 38.02 -1.31
CA ALA A 283 -10.89 38.57 -1.78
C ALA A 283 -11.09 40.03 -2.22
N THR A 284 -10.14 40.90 -1.86
CA THR A 284 -10.11 42.28 -2.36
C THR A 284 -9.57 42.33 -3.78
N TYR A 285 -9.79 43.45 -4.49
CA TYR A 285 -9.21 43.65 -5.82
C TYR A 285 -7.68 43.46 -5.82
N ASP A 286 -6.98 44.08 -4.86
CA ASP A 286 -5.51 44.00 -4.78
C ASP A 286 -5.01 42.56 -4.57
N GLN A 287 -5.74 41.75 -3.79
CA GLN A 287 -5.40 40.34 -3.58
C GLN A 287 -5.57 39.53 -4.87
N ILE A 288 -6.65 39.77 -5.62
CA ILE A 288 -6.92 39.14 -6.92
C ILE A 288 -5.87 39.59 -7.95
N GLU A 289 -5.55 40.87 -8.01
CA GLU A 289 -4.52 41.41 -8.90
C GLU A 289 -3.14 40.81 -8.57
N ASN A 290 -2.80 40.70 -7.29
CA ASN A 290 -1.57 40.04 -6.87
C ASN A 290 -1.56 38.55 -7.26
N SER A 291 -2.67 37.84 -7.09
CA SER A 291 -2.78 36.44 -7.55
C SER A 291 -2.59 36.32 -9.07
N TYR A 292 -3.16 37.26 -9.85
CA TYR A 292 -3.00 37.32 -11.30
C TYR A 292 -1.54 37.51 -11.70
N LYS A 293 -0.82 38.43 -11.04
CA LYS A 293 0.62 38.65 -11.22
C LYS A 293 1.43 37.37 -10.93
N ASN A 294 0.92 36.50 -10.06
CA ASN A 294 1.50 35.20 -9.73
C ASN A 294 0.93 34.02 -10.55
N GLY A 295 0.22 34.28 -11.65
CA GLY A 295 -0.23 33.25 -12.60
C GLY A 295 -1.65 32.73 -12.39
N ALA A 296 -2.45 33.32 -11.51
CA ALA A 296 -3.84 32.93 -11.31
C ALA A 296 -4.70 33.09 -12.59
N GLU A 297 -5.57 32.11 -12.84
CA GLU A 297 -6.51 32.07 -13.96
C GLU A 297 -7.67 31.13 -13.65
N TRP A 298 -8.93 31.54 -13.87
CA TRP A 298 -10.09 30.66 -13.72
C TRP A 298 -11.29 30.97 -14.62
N CYS A 299 -11.28 32.04 -15.43
CA CYS A 299 -12.24 32.28 -16.52
C CYS A 299 -13.75 32.22 -16.11
N ASN A 300 -14.09 32.46 -14.85
CA ASN A 300 -15.47 32.60 -14.38
C ASN A 300 -15.59 33.71 -13.34
N TYR A 301 -16.67 34.49 -13.40
CA TYR A 301 -16.93 35.53 -12.40
C TYR A 301 -17.03 34.95 -10.99
N GLY A 302 -16.34 35.58 -10.05
CA GLY A 302 -16.45 35.29 -8.63
C GLY A 302 -16.75 36.54 -7.81
N TRP A 303 -17.75 36.46 -6.92
CA TRP A 303 -18.01 37.50 -5.93
C TRP A 303 -16.76 37.78 -5.09
N SER A 304 -16.47 39.06 -4.91
CA SER A 304 -15.27 39.63 -4.30
C SER A 304 -15.68 40.80 -3.40
N ASP A 305 -14.77 41.29 -2.56
CA ASP A 305 -15.07 42.34 -1.58
C ASP A 305 -15.63 43.62 -2.25
N GLY A 306 -16.58 44.28 -1.60
CA GLY A 306 -17.24 45.47 -2.14
C GLY A 306 -18.32 45.23 -3.21
N GLN A 307 -18.98 44.06 -3.19
CA GLN A 307 -19.99 43.66 -4.20
C GLN A 307 -19.45 43.70 -5.64
N MET A 308 -18.18 43.33 -5.77
CA MET A 308 -17.50 43.21 -7.05
C MET A 308 -17.54 41.77 -7.52
N ALA A 309 -17.54 41.55 -8.83
CA ALA A 309 -17.35 40.22 -9.41
C ALA A 309 -16.15 40.24 -10.35
N PHE A 310 -15.13 39.44 -10.06
CA PHE A 310 -13.85 39.45 -10.78
C PHE A 310 -13.39 38.07 -11.23
N PHE A 311 -12.61 38.03 -12.30
CA PHE A 311 -11.85 36.86 -12.73
C PHE A 311 -10.55 37.26 -13.46
N PRO A 312 -9.42 36.59 -13.19
CA PRO A 312 -8.16 36.84 -13.87
C PRO A 312 -7.99 35.98 -15.13
N THR A 313 -7.35 36.54 -16.16
CA THR A 313 -7.02 35.86 -17.43
C THR A 313 -5.59 36.17 -17.84
N GLN A 314 -4.76 35.15 -18.04
CA GLN A 314 -3.37 35.29 -18.46
C GLN A 314 -3.25 35.65 -19.94
N LYS A 315 -2.19 36.40 -20.28
CA LYS A 315 -1.95 36.84 -21.66
C LYS A 315 -1.75 35.66 -22.61
N ALA A 316 -1.11 34.59 -22.14
CA ALA A 316 -0.89 33.37 -22.90
C ALA A 316 -2.22 32.72 -23.31
N THR A 317 -3.10 32.45 -22.35
CA THR A 317 -4.44 31.90 -22.58
C THR A 317 -5.26 32.76 -23.54
N TRP A 318 -5.31 34.08 -23.30
CA TRP A 318 -6.00 35.00 -24.20
C TRP A 318 -5.47 34.94 -25.64
N THR A 319 -4.15 34.86 -25.81
CA THR A 319 -3.50 34.80 -27.15
C THR A 319 -3.86 33.49 -27.87
N GLU A 320 -3.94 32.39 -27.15
CA GLU A 320 -4.38 31.11 -27.70
C GLU A 320 -5.85 31.17 -28.14
N LEU A 321 -6.73 31.77 -27.32
CA LEU A 321 -8.14 31.98 -27.66
C LEU A 321 -8.32 32.81 -28.93
N GLN A 322 -7.40 33.73 -29.26
CA GLN A 322 -7.49 34.53 -30.49
C GLN A 322 -7.39 33.70 -31.77
N LYS A 323 -6.77 32.51 -31.71
CA LYS A 323 -6.63 31.61 -32.85
C LYS A 323 -7.95 30.93 -33.23
N PHE A 324 -8.93 30.91 -32.32
CA PHE A 324 -10.22 30.26 -32.52
C PHE A 324 -11.32 31.31 -32.66
N PRO A 325 -11.80 31.62 -33.89
CA PRO A 325 -12.74 32.74 -34.12
C PRO A 325 -14.01 32.72 -33.28
N LYS A 326 -14.52 31.52 -32.94
CA LYS A 326 -15.73 31.35 -32.13
C LYS A 326 -15.49 31.51 -30.62
N HIS A 327 -14.24 31.50 -30.17
CA HIS A 327 -13.86 31.47 -28.76
C HIS A 327 -12.99 32.66 -28.32
N LYS A 328 -12.83 33.67 -29.19
CA LYS A 328 -11.97 34.84 -28.96
C LYS A 328 -12.28 35.59 -27.66
N ASN A 329 -13.52 35.49 -27.17
CA ASN A 329 -14.04 36.26 -26.06
C ASN A 329 -14.34 35.42 -24.80
N ASP A 330 -14.07 34.11 -24.81
CA ASP A 330 -14.57 33.18 -23.78
C ASP A 330 -13.97 33.42 -22.38
N CYS A 331 -12.87 34.17 -22.27
CA CYS A 331 -12.24 34.54 -21.00
C CYS A 331 -11.89 36.03 -20.91
N GLY A 332 -12.70 36.91 -21.50
CA GLY A 332 -12.48 38.36 -21.41
C GLY A 332 -11.14 38.81 -22.02
N ARG A 333 -10.51 39.82 -21.41
CA ARG A 333 -9.21 40.39 -21.83
C ARG A 333 -8.09 40.00 -20.85
N PRO A 334 -6.80 40.10 -21.23
CA PRO A 334 -5.71 39.88 -20.28
C PRO A 334 -5.82 40.81 -19.07
N GLY A 335 -5.60 40.27 -17.87
CA GLY A 335 -5.71 41.02 -16.61
C GLY A 335 -6.86 40.55 -15.72
N VAL A 336 -7.22 41.38 -14.74
CA VAL A 336 -8.40 41.18 -13.88
C VAL A 336 -9.62 41.80 -14.56
N ASN A 337 -10.57 40.96 -14.93
CA ASN A 337 -11.82 41.34 -15.60
C ASN A 337 -12.96 41.42 -14.59
N GLY A 338 -13.95 42.27 -14.88
CA GLY A 338 -15.16 42.42 -14.10
C GLY A 338 -15.26 43.78 -13.40
N GLY A 339 -16.12 43.87 -12.39
CA GLY A 339 -16.44 45.14 -11.76
C GLY A 339 -17.59 45.05 -10.76
N TYR A 340 -18.13 46.21 -10.38
CA TYR A 340 -19.26 46.32 -9.48
C TYR A 340 -20.53 45.77 -10.13
N ILE A 341 -21.28 44.96 -9.38
CA ILE A 341 -22.54 44.40 -9.84
C ILE A 341 -23.65 44.98 -8.99
N HIS A 342 -24.53 45.77 -9.59
CA HIS A 342 -25.60 46.45 -8.86
C HIS A 342 -26.59 45.47 -8.20
N ASN A 343 -26.90 44.35 -8.86
CA ASN A 343 -27.81 43.34 -8.34
C ASN A 343 -27.05 42.27 -7.52
N PRO A 344 -27.18 42.25 -6.18
CA PRO A 344 -26.49 41.27 -5.33
C PRO A 344 -27.02 39.83 -5.50
N ASN A 345 -28.20 39.66 -6.11
CA ASN A 345 -28.86 38.36 -6.27
C ASN A 345 -28.40 37.60 -7.54
N VAL A 346 -27.46 38.16 -8.31
CA VAL A 346 -26.88 37.46 -9.46
C VAL A 346 -26.06 36.27 -8.95
N LYS A 347 -26.17 35.14 -9.63
CA LYS A 347 -25.45 33.91 -9.27
C LYS A 347 -24.10 33.87 -9.96
N PHE A 348 -23.04 33.96 -9.15
CA PHE A 348 -21.65 33.83 -9.57
C PHE A 348 -20.90 32.84 -8.70
N GLY A 349 -19.65 32.57 -9.07
CA GLY A 349 -18.71 31.89 -8.22
C GLY A 349 -18.32 32.77 -7.04
N VAL A 350 -17.28 32.38 -6.31
CA VAL A 350 -16.80 33.15 -5.15
C VAL A 350 -15.28 33.20 -5.14
N ASN A 351 -14.70 34.39 -4.98
CA ASN A 351 -13.28 34.58 -4.74
C ASN A 351 -13.05 34.78 -3.25
N CYS A 352 -12.37 33.83 -2.61
CA CYS A 352 -12.02 33.91 -1.20
C CYS A 352 -10.52 34.16 -1.03
N TYR A 353 -10.14 34.84 0.05
CA TYR A 353 -8.78 35.03 0.48
C TYR A 353 -8.59 34.48 1.89
N GLY A 354 -7.68 33.52 2.03
CA GLY A 354 -7.41 32.83 3.28
C GLY A 354 -6.62 31.56 3.04
N LYS A 355 -6.62 30.65 4.02
CA LYS A 355 -5.97 29.35 3.87
C LYS A 355 -6.79 28.48 2.92
N LYS A 356 -6.28 28.26 1.71
CA LYS A 356 -6.97 27.45 0.71
C LYS A 356 -7.16 26.02 1.22
N PRO A 357 -8.37 25.45 1.10
CA PRO A 357 -8.61 24.08 1.51
C PRO A 357 -7.74 23.10 0.70
N LYS A 358 -7.44 21.95 1.30
CA LYS A 358 -6.74 20.87 0.58
C LYS A 358 -7.58 20.44 -0.62
N ALA A 359 -6.94 20.33 -1.78
CA ALA A 359 -7.60 19.90 -3.01
C ALA A 359 -8.27 18.53 -2.82
N SER A 360 -9.54 18.43 -3.19
CA SER A 360 -10.24 17.15 -3.25
C SER A 360 -9.76 16.34 -4.46
N PRO A 361 -10.01 15.01 -4.51
CA PRO A 361 -9.74 14.22 -5.71
C PRO A 361 -10.43 14.77 -6.97
N GLN A 362 -11.59 15.40 -6.82
CA GLN A 362 -12.32 16.05 -7.92
C GLN A 362 -11.59 17.31 -8.41
N ASP A 363 -11.05 18.12 -7.50
CA ASP A 363 -10.27 19.32 -7.85
C ASP A 363 -8.97 18.95 -8.57
N LEU A 364 -8.30 17.89 -8.12
CA LEU A 364 -7.10 17.35 -8.79
C LEU A 364 -7.43 16.78 -10.17
N SER A 365 -8.58 16.11 -10.32
CA SER A 365 -9.05 15.63 -11.61
C SER A 365 -9.33 16.78 -12.58
N LYS A 366 -9.95 17.87 -12.07
CA LYS A 366 -10.17 19.09 -12.86
C LYS A 366 -8.85 19.74 -13.27
N LEU A 367 -7.89 19.88 -12.35
CA LEU A 367 -6.56 20.43 -12.64
C LEU A 367 -5.85 19.66 -13.77
N ASN A 368 -5.85 18.32 -13.67
CA ASN A 368 -5.20 17.44 -14.65
C ASN A 368 -5.88 17.48 -16.04
N ASN A 369 -7.17 17.81 -16.09
CA ASN A 369 -7.95 17.92 -17.32
C ASN A 369 -7.93 19.34 -17.91
N GLN A 370 -7.90 20.38 -17.07
CA GLN A 370 -7.78 21.79 -17.48
C GLN A 370 -6.46 22.05 -18.21
N GLY A 371 -5.38 21.35 -17.83
CA GLY A 371 -4.11 21.39 -18.58
C GLY A 371 -4.17 20.79 -19.99
N LYS A 372 -5.25 20.10 -20.38
CA LYS A 372 -5.38 19.39 -21.67
C LYS A 372 -6.46 19.94 -22.60
N SER A 373 -7.39 20.75 -22.10
CA SER A 373 -8.45 21.32 -22.92
C SER A 373 -8.84 22.70 -22.38
N LEU A 374 -8.53 23.74 -23.14
CA LEU A 374 -8.96 25.11 -22.87
C LEU A 374 -10.49 25.29 -22.97
N PHE A 375 -11.19 24.27 -23.50
CA PHE A 375 -12.64 24.30 -23.72
C PHE A 375 -13.32 23.12 -23.03
N PRO A 376 -14.46 23.32 -22.35
CA PRO A 376 -15.37 22.22 -22.09
C PRO A 376 -15.88 21.67 -23.44
N LYS A 377 -15.70 20.37 -23.68
CA LYS A 377 -16.17 19.72 -24.92
C LYS A 377 -17.67 19.95 -25.10
N SER A 378 -18.09 20.36 -26.29
CA SER A 378 -19.52 20.55 -26.56
C SER A 378 -20.26 19.21 -26.47
N GLU A 379 -21.57 19.24 -26.22
CA GLU A 379 -22.37 18.00 -26.20
C GLU A 379 -22.25 17.23 -27.53
N THR A 380 -22.09 17.96 -28.64
CA THR A 380 -21.83 17.40 -29.97
C THR A 380 -20.46 16.71 -30.04
N ASP A 381 -19.41 17.29 -29.46
CA ASP A 381 -18.07 16.68 -29.42
C ASP A 381 -18.07 15.44 -28.54
N VAL A 382 -18.75 15.48 -27.39
CA VAL A 382 -18.89 14.31 -26.50
C VAL A 382 -19.64 13.17 -27.21
N LYS A 383 -20.69 13.48 -27.97
CA LYS A 383 -21.42 12.49 -28.78
C LYS A 383 -20.55 11.93 -29.91
N LEU A 384 -19.77 12.78 -30.57
CA LEU A 384 -18.84 12.37 -31.62
C LEU A 384 -17.73 11.47 -31.07
N ASP A 385 -17.11 11.85 -29.96
CA ASP A 385 -16.08 11.06 -29.29
C ASP A 385 -16.60 9.68 -28.88
N LYS A 386 -17.81 9.60 -28.32
CA LYS A 386 -18.46 8.32 -28.02
C LYS A 386 -18.65 7.44 -29.26
N LYS A 387 -19.02 8.04 -30.40
CA LYS A 387 -19.13 7.32 -31.68
C LYS A 387 -17.77 6.87 -32.19
N VAL A 388 -16.76 7.73 -32.16
CA VAL A 388 -15.38 7.40 -32.55
C VAL A 388 -14.84 6.26 -31.71
N GLU A 389 -15.06 6.30 -30.39
CA GLU A 389 -14.63 5.25 -29.47
C GLU A 389 -15.34 3.92 -29.73
N PHE A 390 -16.65 3.95 -29.97
CA PHE A 390 -17.39 2.77 -30.41
C PHE A 390 -16.81 2.15 -31.68
N TRP A 391 -16.49 2.96 -32.69
CA TRP A 391 -15.90 2.47 -33.94
C TRP A 391 -14.45 2.01 -33.78
N LYS A 392 -13.67 2.58 -32.85
CA LYS A 392 -12.34 2.08 -32.52
C LYS A 392 -12.40 0.70 -31.87
N GLN A 393 -13.29 0.51 -30.89
CA GLN A 393 -13.42 -0.76 -30.17
C GLN A 393 -14.02 -1.88 -31.01
N ASN A 394 -14.89 -1.53 -31.96
CA ASN A 394 -15.56 -2.49 -32.83
C ASN A 394 -15.01 -2.50 -34.26
N GLY A 395 -13.93 -1.75 -34.51
CA GLY A 395 -13.36 -1.54 -35.85
C GLY A 395 -13.03 -2.84 -36.54
N ASP A 396 -12.28 -3.71 -35.88
CA ASP A 396 -11.84 -5.00 -36.44
C ASP A 396 -13.00 -5.95 -36.78
N LYS A 397 -14.17 -5.75 -36.15
CA LYS A 397 -15.36 -6.60 -36.34
C LYS A 397 -16.35 -6.02 -37.35
N MET A 398 -16.45 -4.69 -37.40
CA MET A 398 -17.53 -3.99 -38.12
C MET A 398 -17.05 -3.17 -39.30
N LEU A 399 -15.76 -2.83 -39.36
CA LEU A 399 -15.17 -2.03 -40.44
C LEU A 399 -14.32 -2.95 -41.32
N LYS A 400 -14.70 -3.05 -42.61
CA LYS A 400 -13.89 -3.70 -43.64
C LYS A 400 -13.27 -2.62 -44.50
N LEU A 401 -11.94 -2.53 -44.46
CA LEU A 401 -11.18 -1.63 -45.33
C LEU A 401 -10.96 -2.31 -46.68
N ASN A 402 -11.22 -1.59 -47.77
CA ASN A 402 -10.86 -2.05 -49.10
C ASN A 402 -9.36 -1.81 -49.33
N SER A 403 -8.75 -2.67 -50.14
CA SER A 403 -7.41 -2.41 -50.67
C SER A 403 -7.45 -1.23 -51.64
N PHE A 404 -6.34 -0.49 -51.74
CA PHE A 404 -6.21 0.64 -52.68
C PHE A 404 -6.55 0.25 -54.13
N ASN A 405 -6.15 -0.95 -54.55
CA ASN A 405 -6.63 -1.58 -55.79
C ASN A 405 -6.57 -3.12 -55.67
N ASN A 406 -6.75 -3.83 -56.78
CA ASN A 406 -6.76 -5.30 -56.82
C ASN A 406 -5.39 -5.96 -56.56
N VAL A 407 -4.33 -5.16 -56.36
CA VAL A 407 -2.94 -5.63 -56.28
C VAL A 407 -2.20 -5.04 -55.07
N LYS A 408 -2.62 -3.86 -54.57
CA LYS A 408 -1.96 -3.13 -53.48
C LYS A 408 -2.94 -2.76 -52.38
N TRP A 409 -2.52 -2.95 -51.13
CA TRP A 409 -3.28 -2.57 -49.93
C TRP A 409 -3.37 -1.06 -49.74
N SER A 410 -2.26 -0.35 -49.94
CA SER A 410 -2.08 1.09 -49.72
C SER A 410 -1.58 1.77 -51.01
N GLU A 411 -1.82 3.08 -51.15
CA GLU A 411 -1.25 3.93 -52.20
C GLU A 411 0.28 4.07 -52.04
N PHE A 412 0.76 3.98 -50.80
CA PHE A 412 2.16 4.09 -50.39
C PHE A 412 2.78 2.74 -50.08
#